data_AF-A0A518EPB1-F1
#
_entry.id   AF-A0A518EPB1-F1
#
_cell.length_a   1.000
_cell.length_b   1.000
_cell.length_c   1.000
_cell.angle_alpha   90.00
_cell.angle_beta   90.00
_cell.angle_gamma   90.00
#
_symmetry.space_group_name_H-M   'P 1'
#
loop_
_entity.id
_entity.type
_entity.pdbx_description
1 polymer ?
#
loop_
_entity_poly.entity_id
_entity_poly.type
_entity_poly.pdbx_seq_one_letter_code
_entity_poly.pdbx_strand_id
1 'polypeptide(L)'
;MTVLLSALSLLLPPALLPQDAPPLTPPSELFRPEVVDHRRSQSSVKDQGHRGTCAAFSICGALETFPGVPTDLCEQLLYSTVKLHENDVDAWIRQIGGPLALKEGNALREYVPLFELVGTCHESVWPYDPRKAKAGPDVPEEIRRFLELTRIDTEQLRGLRDAAGKWGFAASDAEVLDETETRDIARLKELLRSGTLGIPVGYMVHGPSWSDVEKRPGVTIDPGMLEGFRERTPETVAAAEKVWLTYEGAHAICRAAGKDLVTELREGRWASGARYPQDDYGGHAVLIVGFDENGFLIKNSWGTDWADAGYCTVAYDYHRLYSQTALVLRAAKLRNPVLSPFETSARIRNGKWHLKLQPAPSALGEALSLSTWMEDLRDAAYEVVEYTLDVQGADGTWRTLASHASLAGPPDARTGALWTLSPLMAGQVSLAKRARVKARYGVDVLDANQPREARFVSERTFEWTPTSIRGATDL
;
A
#
# COMPACT_ATOMS: atom_id res chain seq x y z
N MET A 1 3.54 -2.74 90.21
CA MET A 1 2.62 -3.35 89.22
C MET A 1 3.14 -4.76 88.93
N THR A 2 2.42 -5.77 89.44
CA THR A 2 2.18 -7.13 88.87
C THR A 2 3.39 -7.89 88.28
N VAL A 3 4.05 -8.92 88.86
CA VAL A 3 3.69 -10.22 89.50
C VAL A 3 3.84 -11.47 88.57
N LEU A 4 4.69 -12.43 89.03
CA LEU A 4 4.84 -13.89 88.75
C LEU A 4 5.28 -14.39 87.34
N LEU A 5 6.39 -15.16 87.16
CA LEU A 5 6.61 -16.63 87.37
C LEU A 5 5.58 -17.48 86.60
N SER A 6 5.85 -18.54 85.82
CA SER A 6 6.90 -19.57 85.83
C SER A 6 6.73 -20.51 84.61
N ALA A 7 7.74 -21.34 84.36
CA ALA A 7 7.89 -22.37 83.31
C ALA A 7 6.71 -23.35 83.11
N LEU A 8 6.59 -23.88 81.88
CA LEU A 8 6.32 -25.31 81.65
C LEU A 8 6.77 -25.73 80.23
N SER A 9 7.82 -26.54 80.15
CA SER A 9 8.06 -27.44 79.02
C SER A 9 7.46 -28.79 79.38
N LEU A 10 6.68 -29.42 78.48
CA LEU A 10 6.70 -30.87 78.19
C LEU A 10 5.54 -31.31 77.28
N LEU A 11 5.92 -32.13 76.28
CA LEU A 11 5.19 -33.23 75.63
C LEU A 11 4.14 -32.90 74.54
N LEU A 12 4.62 -32.86 73.29
CA LEU A 12 3.97 -33.51 72.15
C LEU A 12 5.08 -34.10 71.24
N PRO A 13 4.88 -35.30 70.66
CA PRO A 13 5.91 -36.01 69.89
C PRO A 13 6.19 -35.32 68.54
N PRO A 14 7.31 -35.62 67.86
CA PRO A 14 7.51 -35.15 66.49
C PRO A 14 6.51 -35.86 65.59
N ALA A 15 5.34 -35.27 65.38
CA ALA A 15 4.42 -35.71 64.35
C ALA A 15 5.03 -35.31 63.00
N LEU A 16 5.45 -36.34 62.27
CA LEU A 16 5.82 -36.33 60.84
C LEU A 16 5.10 -35.22 60.07
N LEU A 17 5.82 -34.15 59.75
CA LEU A 17 5.41 -33.25 58.68
C LEU A 17 5.45 -34.08 57.39
N PRO A 18 4.35 -34.18 56.62
CA PRO A 18 4.42 -34.82 55.31
C PRO A 18 5.40 -34.02 54.46
N GLN A 19 6.49 -34.65 54.00
CA GLN A 19 7.52 -34.04 53.17
C GLN A 19 7.06 -33.76 51.72
N ASP A 20 5.76 -33.81 51.44
CA ASP A 20 5.19 -33.66 50.09
C ASP A 20 4.00 -32.70 50.06
N ALA A 21 4.15 -31.49 50.63
CA ALA A 21 3.30 -30.39 50.22
C ALA A 21 3.91 -29.77 48.95
N PRO A 22 3.24 -29.81 47.77
CA PRO A 22 3.74 -29.10 46.60
C PRO A 22 3.90 -27.61 46.97
N PRO A 23 4.95 -26.94 46.48
CA PRO A 23 5.15 -25.53 46.80
C PRO A 23 3.89 -24.76 46.42
N LEU A 24 3.38 -23.97 47.36
CA LEU A 24 2.33 -22.99 47.10
C LEU A 24 2.78 -22.15 45.91
N THR A 25 2.12 -22.35 44.77
CA THR A 25 2.29 -21.49 43.60
C THR A 25 2.01 -20.06 44.06
N PRO A 26 2.93 -19.10 43.85
CA PRO A 26 2.64 -17.72 44.17
C PRO A 26 1.38 -17.27 43.41
N PRO A 27 0.54 -16.39 44.00
CA PRO A 27 -0.67 -15.94 43.34
C PRO A 27 -0.29 -15.29 42.01
N SER A 28 -0.80 -15.87 40.92
CA SER A 28 -0.88 -15.34 39.56
C SER A 28 0.22 -14.36 39.17
N GLU A 29 1.09 -14.75 38.23
CA GLU A 29 1.56 -13.78 37.25
C GLU A 29 0.33 -13.01 36.78
N LEU A 30 0.27 -11.72 37.12
CA LEU A 30 -0.74 -10.79 36.68
C LEU A 30 -0.93 -11.02 35.19
N PHE A 31 -2.09 -11.56 34.81
CA PHE A 31 -2.48 -11.77 33.43
C PHE A 31 -2.37 -10.41 32.73
N ARG A 32 -1.24 -10.15 32.06
CA ARG A 32 -1.12 -8.95 31.24
C ARG A 32 -2.03 -9.20 30.05
N PRO A 33 -3.02 -8.34 29.79
CA PRO A 33 -3.84 -8.49 28.61
C PRO A 33 -2.91 -8.55 27.39
N GLU A 34 -3.21 -9.49 26.50
CA GLU A 34 -2.44 -9.70 25.29
C GLU A 34 -2.67 -8.50 24.37
N VAL A 35 -1.60 -7.77 24.06
CA VAL A 35 -1.62 -6.57 23.20
C VAL A 35 -0.68 -6.77 22.03
N VAL A 36 -1.18 -6.51 20.82
CA VAL A 36 -0.40 -6.45 19.58
C VAL A 36 -0.67 -5.11 18.91
N ASP A 37 0.38 -4.38 18.56
CA ASP A 37 0.29 -3.07 17.90
C ASP A 37 1.31 -2.98 16.75
N HIS A 38 0.82 -3.09 15.51
CA HIS A 38 1.63 -2.99 14.29
C HIS A 38 1.57 -1.60 13.65
N ARG A 39 1.13 -0.54 14.35
CA ARG A 39 1.09 0.83 13.79
C ARG A 39 2.44 1.29 13.24
N ARG A 40 3.54 0.91 13.91
CA ARG A 40 4.91 1.24 13.48
C ARG A 40 5.33 0.58 12.18
N SER A 41 4.63 -0.47 11.76
CA SER A 41 4.88 -1.21 10.53
C SER A 41 3.98 -0.74 9.38
N GLN A 42 3.09 0.22 9.62
CA GLN A 42 2.17 0.74 8.60
C GLN A 42 2.81 1.91 7.86
N SER A 43 2.44 2.05 6.58
CA SER A 43 2.56 3.31 5.83
C SER A 43 1.74 4.44 6.46
N SER A 44 1.92 5.67 5.97
CA SER A 44 1.11 6.81 6.39
C SER A 44 -0.39 6.58 6.19
N VAL A 45 -1.20 7.20 7.04
CA VAL A 45 -2.67 7.26 6.83
C VAL A 45 -2.94 8.14 5.61
N LYS A 46 -3.79 7.64 4.71
CA LYS A 46 -4.18 8.32 3.47
C LYS A 46 -5.64 8.77 3.54
N ASP A 47 -6.10 9.51 2.54
CA ASP A 47 -7.46 10.05 2.47
C ASP A 47 -8.13 9.71 1.12
N GLN A 48 -9.20 8.92 1.20
CA GLN A 48 -10.02 8.53 0.04
C GLN A 48 -10.99 9.64 -0.42
N GLY A 49 -11.15 10.70 0.38
CA GLY A 49 -12.16 11.73 0.18
C GLY A 49 -13.59 11.18 0.14
N HIS A 50 -14.47 11.86 -0.60
CA HIS A 50 -15.89 11.46 -0.73
C HIS A 50 -16.10 10.43 -1.85
N ARG A 51 -15.37 9.32 -1.82
CA ARG A 51 -15.46 8.24 -2.82
C ARG A 51 -15.54 6.86 -2.17
N GLY A 52 -16.29 5.95 -2.76
CA GLY A 52 -16.32 4.53 -2.36
C GLY A 52 -15.08 3.73 -2.79
N THR A 53 -13.88 4.11 -2.33
CA THR A 53 -12.61 3.44 -2.68
C THR A 53 -11.91 2.75 -1.49
N CYS A 54 -12.54 2.75 -0.31
CA CYS A 54 -12.01 2.19 0.94
C CYS A 54 -11.43 0.77 0.83
N ALA A 55 -12.05 -0.11 0.04
CA ALA A 55 -11.53 -1.45 -0.21
C ALA A 55 -10.13 -1.41 -0.85
N ALA A 56 -9.92 -0.56 -1.86
CA ALA A 56 -8.60 -0.39 -2.47
C ALA A 56 -7.58 0.17 -1.48
N PHE A 57 -7.95 1.16 -0.66
CA PHE A 57 -7.10 1.73 0.39
C PHE A 57 -6.68 0.71 1.45
N SER A 58 -7.63 -0.08 1.96
CA SER A 58 -7.32 -1.11 2.96
C SER A 58 -6.39 -2.17 2.39
N ILE A 59 -6.61 -2.61 1.14
CA ILE A 59 -5.75 -3.58 0.45
C ILE A 59 -4.35 -3.01 0.21
N CYS A 60 -4.23 -1.80 -0.33
CA CYS A 60 -2.94 -1.13 -0.51
C CYS A 60 -2.20 -0.98 0.82
N GLY A 61 -2.90 -0.54 1.88
CA GLY A 61 -2.32 -0.45 3.22
C GLY A 61 -1.77 -1.77 3.76
N ALA A 62 -2.44 -2.89 3.50
CA ALA A 62 -1.93 -4.22 3.87
C ALA A 62 -0.69 -4.61 3.05
N LEU A 63 -0.71 -4.36 1.74
CA LEU A 63 0.39 -4.67 0.82
C LEU A 63 1.65 -3.87 1.13
N GLU A 64 1.51 -2.61 1.52
CA GLU A 64 2.60 -1.70 1.91
C GLU A 64 3.40 -2.20 3.12
N THR A 65 2.88 -3.17 3.89
CA THR A 65 3.59 -3.77 5.03
C THR A 65 4.62 -4.82 4.62
N PHE A 66 4.61 -5.29 3.37
CA PHE A 66 5.48 -6.36 2.93
C PHE A 66 6.88 -5.85 2.52
N PRO A 67 7.95 -6.60 2.85
CA PRO A 67 9.30 -6.23 2.45
C PRO A 67 9.44 -6.05 0.93
N GLY A 68 10.05 -4.94 0.54
CA GLY A 68 10.30 -4.61 -0.87
C GLY A 68 9.12 -3.98 -1.59
N VAL A 69 7.92 -3.96 -1.00
CA VAL A 69 6.77 -3.22 -1.53
C VAL A 69 6.92 -1.73 -1.15
N PRO A 70 6.67 -0.77 -2.06
CA PRO A 70 6.69 0.64 -1.71
C PRO A 70 5.62 0.96 -0.67
N THR A 71 5.90 1.93 0.20
CA THR A 71 4.99 2.37 1.27
C THR A 71 3.91 3.35 0.79
N ASP A 72 3.80 3.57 -0.52
CA ASP A 72 2.83 4.47 -1.13
C ASP A 72 2.37 3.90 -2.48
N LEU A 73 1.49 2.90 -2.40
CA LEU A 73 0.87 2.23 -3.54
C LEU A 73 -0.30 3.04 -4.08
N CYS A 74 -0.57 2.88 -5.37
CA CYS A 74 -1.66 3.56 -6.06
C CYS A 74 -3.00 2.85 -5.86
N GLU A 75 -3.87 3.40 -5.01
CA GLU A 75 -5.24 2.91 -4.82
C GLU A 75 -6.11 3.17 -6.05
N GLN A 76 -5.81 4.25 -6.77
CA GLN A 76 -6.52 4.68 -7.96
C GLN A 76 -6.47 3.61 -9.06
N LEU A 77 -5.30 2.99 -9.27
CA LEU A 77 -5.13 1.91 -10.24
C LEU A 77 -5.92 0.66 -9.84
N LEU A 78 -5.85 0.28 -8.57
CA LEU A 78 -6.53 -0.91 -8.06
C LEU A 78 -8.06 -0.75 -8.17
N TYR A 79 -8.59 0.39 -7.75
CA TYR A 79 -10.02 0.73 -7.91
C TYR A 79 -10.44 0.81 -9.38
N SER A 80 -9.64 1.46 -10.23
CA SER A 80 -9.97 1.58 -11.65
C SER A 80 -10.01 0.22 -12.34
N THR A 81 -9.11 -0.68 -11.98
CA THR A 81 -9.07 -2.02 -12.57
C THR A 81 -10.30 -2.84 -12.20
N VAL A 82 -10.73 -2.80 -10.94
CA VAL A 82 -11.95 -3.53 -10.54
C VAL A 82 -13.19 -2.97 -11.24
N LYS A 83 -13.26 -1.66 -11.44
CA LYS A 83 -14.37 -1.04 -12.18
C LYS A 83 -14.33 -1.32 -13.66
N LEU A 84 -13.15 -1.50 -14.25
CA LEU A 84 -13.03 -1.92 -15.64
C LEU A 84 -13.55 -3.34 -15.82
N HIS A 85 -13.15 -4.25 -14.91
CA HIS A 85 -13.65 -5.63 -14.90
C HIS A 85 -15.18 -5.69 -14.74
N GLU A 86 -15.76 -4.92 -13.82
CA GLU A 86 -17.21 -4.82 -13.67
C GLU A 86 -17.89 -4.22 -14.90
N ASN A 87 -17.28 -3.21 -15.53
CA ASN A 87 -17.85 -2.57 -16.72
C ASN A 87 -17.97 -3.58 -17.88
N ASP A 88 -16.99 -4.46 -18.06
CA ASP A 88 -17.05 -5.52 -19.08
C ASP A 88 -18.17 -6.53 -18.78
N VAL A 89 -18.36 -6.88 -17.50
CA VAL A 89 -19.46 -7.74 -17.06
C VAL A 89 -20.82 -7.06 -17.26
N ASP A 90 -20.95 -5.79 -16.91
CA ASP A 90 -22.17 -4.99 -17.10
C ASP A 90 -22.52 -4.86 -18.59
N ALA A 91 -21.53 -4.65 -19.46
CA ALA A 91 -21.71 -4.62 -20.90
C ALA A 91 -22.26 -5.97 -21.43
N TRP A 92 -21.75 -7.08 -20.93
CA TRP A 92 -22.27 -8.41 -21.25
C TRP A 92 -23.68 -8.66 -20.71
N ILE A 93 -23.96 -8.31 -19.45
CA ILE A 93 -25.30 -8.41 -18.82
C ILE A 93 -26.34 -7.62 -19.64
N ARG A 94 -25.96 -6.45 -20.14
CA ARG A 94 -26.83 -5.64 -21.00
C ARG A 94 -27.15 -6.34 -22.32
N GLN A 95 -26.19 -7.02 -22.95
CA GLN A 95 -26.42 -7.75 -24.20
C GLN A 95 -27.46 -8.87 -24.04
N ILE A 96 -27.59 -9.43 -22.83
CA ILE A 96 -28.59 -10.46 -22.51
C ILE A 96 -29.87 -9.90 -21.86
N GLY A 97 -30.04 -8.57 -21.83
CA GLY A 97 -31.25 -7.90 -21.33
C GLY A 97 -31.35 -7.75 -19.80
N GLY A 98 -30.23 -7.90 -19.08
CA GLY A 98 -30.19 -7.69 -17.63
C GLY A 98 -30.08 -6.22 -17.22
N PRO A 99 -30.38 -5.89 -15.94
CA PRO A 99 -30.30 -4.52 -15.43
C PRO A 99 -28.84 -4.05 -15.28
N LEU A 100 -28.59 -2.76 -15.55
CA LEU A 100 -27.27 -2.11 -15.51
C LEU A 100 -27.04 -1.41 -14.15
N ALA A 101 -25.93 -1.65 -13.44
CA ALA A 101 -25.55 -0.77 -12.32
C ALA A 101 -24.08 -0.87 -11.83
N LEU A 102 -23.11 -0.33 -12.57
CA LEU A 102 -21.84 0.14 -12.00
C LEU A 102 -22.06 1.13 -10.84
N LYS A 103 -21.66 0.75 -9.63
CA LYS A 103 -21.80 1.56 -8.40
C LYS A 103 -20.43 1.87 -7.79
N GLU A 104 -20.37 2.88 -6.92
CA GLU A 104 -19.17 3.10 -6.08
C GLU A 104 -19.03 1.97 -5.05
N GLY A 105 -17.79 1.70 -4.62
CA GLY A 105 -17.48 0.62 -3.68
C GLY A 105 -17.30 -0.73 -4.38
N ASN A 106 -16.56 -1.64 -3.76
CA ASN A 106 -16.50 -3.04 -4.17
C ASN A 106 -16.13 -3.93 -2.98
N ALA A 107 -16.49 -5.22 -3.03
CA ALA A 107 -16.10 -6.20 -2.03
C ALA A 107 -14.60 -6.54 -2.15
N LEU A 108 -13.95 -6.82 -1.03
CA LEU A 108 -12.51 -7.17 -0.98
C LEU A 108 -12.17 -8.35 -1.91
N ARG A 109 -13.06 -9.34 -2.01
CA ARG A 109 -12.90 -10.53 -2.85
C ARG A 109 -12.74 -10.22 -4.34
N GLU A 110 -13.36 -9.16 -4.85
CA GLU A 110 -13.34 -8.85 -6.30
C GLU A 110 -11.97 -8.34 -6.77
N TYR A 111 -11.14 -7.87 -5.84
CA TYR A 111 -9.78 -7.42 -6.15
C TYR A 111 -8.79 -8.57 -6.30
N VAL A 112 -9.05 -9.73 -5.69
CA VAL A 112 -8.10 -10.85 -5.63
C VAL A 112 -7.71 -11.37 -7.01
N PRO A 113 -8.63 -11.62 -7.96
CA PRO A 113 -8.27 -12.07 -9.31
C PRO A 113 -7.44 -11.03 -10.08
N LEU A 114 -7.57 -9.74 -9.72
CA LEU A 114 -6.93 -8.63 -10.43
C LEU A 114 -5.48 -8.41 -9.97
N PHE A 115 -5.10 -8.93 -8.80
CA PHE A 115 -3.71 -8.87 -8.34
C PHE A 115 -2.74 -9.56 -9.31
N GLU A 116 -3.17 -10.65 -9.93
CA GLU A 116 -2.36 -11.39 -10.89
C GLU A 116 -2.30 -10.72 -12.25
N LEU A 117 -3.45 -10.18 -12.68
CA LEU A 117 -3.65 -9.67 -14.03
C LEU A 117 -3.03 -8.28 -14.20
N VAL A 118 -3.21 -7.40 -13.21
CA VAL A 118 -2.90 -5.97 -13.33
C VAL A 118 -2.02 -5.47 -12.19
N GLY A 119 -2.16 -6.03 -10.98
CA GLY A 119 -1.35 -5.60 -9.84
C GLY A 119 -1.58 -4.13 -9.46
N THR A 120 -0.53 -3.47 -8.95
CA THR A 120 -0.52 -2.02 -8.67
C THR A 120 0.84 -1.39 -8.98
N CYS A 121 0.97 -0.07 -8.80
CA CYS A 121 2.15 0.75 -9.00
C CYS A 121 2.38 1.69 -7.80
N HIS A 122 3.48 2.46 -7.83
CA HIS A 122 3.71 3.53 -6.86
C HIS A 122 2.77 4.71 -7.14
N GLU A 123 2.27 5.37 -6.10
CA GLU A 123 1.34 6.51 -6.18
C GLU A 123 1.82 7.62 -7.12
N SER A 124 3.12 7.89 -7.17
CA SER A 124 3.70 8.90 -8.08
C SER A 124 3.51 8.62 -9.58
N VAL A 125 3.18 7.37 -9.96
CA VAL A 125 2.91 7.00 -11.37
C VAL A 125 1.51 7.47 -11.75
N TRP A 126 0.55 7.34 -10.84
CA TRP A 126 -0.82 7.75 -11.07
C TRP A 126 -1.45 8.23 -9.77
N PRO A 127 -1.25 9.52 -9.44
CA PRO A 127 -1.71 10.07 -8.17
C PRO A 127 -3.22 9.94 -8.01
N TYR A 128 -3.62 9.63 -6.79
CA TYR A 128 -5.00 9.61 -6.36
C TYR A 128 -5.59 11.02 -6.43
N ASP A 129 -6.70 11.15 -7.16
CA ASP A 129 -7.46 12.38 -7.24
C ASP A 129 -8.91 12.10 -6.81
N PRO A 130 -9.36 12.62 -5.65
CA PRO A 130 -10.74 12.45 -5.22
C PRO A 130 -11.72 13.37 -5.96
N ARG A 131 -11.24 14.32 -6.78
CA ARG A 131 -12.07 15.33 -7.42
C ARG A 131 -12.88 14.74 -8.58
N LYS A 132 -14.00 15.39 -8.90
CA LYS A 132 -14.90 14.96 -9.99
C LYS A 132 -14.22 15.15 -11.35
N ALA A 133 -13.89 14.05 -12.04
CA ALA A 133 -13.65 14.05 -13.47
C ALA A 133 -14.98 13.95 -14.22
N LYS A 134 -15.12 14.68 -15.33
CA LYS A 134 -16.24 14.54 -16.29
C LYS A 134 -15.68 14.04 -17.61
N ALA A 135 -16.30 13.02 -18.19
CA ALA A 135 -15.92 12.60 -19.52
C ALA A 135 -16.35 13.65 -20.55
N GLY A 136 -15.63 13.72 -21.67
CA GLY A 136 -16.02 14.57 -22.80
C GLY A 136 -17.39 14.18 -23.37
N PRO A 137 -18.09 15.11 -24.04
CA PRO A 137 -19.41 14.85 -24.63
C PRO A 137 -19.40 13.74 -25.69
N ASP A 138 -18.26 13.53 -26.35
CA ASP A 138 -18.10 12.54 -27.43
C ASP A 138 -17.73 11.13 -26.92
N VAL A 139 -17.56 10.94 -25.62
CA VAL A 139 -17.24 9.62 -25.04
C VAL A 139 -18.51 8.75 -25.03
N PRO A 140 -18.45 7.51 -25.58
CA PRO A 140 -19.57 6.56 -25.50
C PRO A 140 -20.05 6.37 -24.07
N GLU A 141 -21.36 6.27 -23.85
CA GLU A 141 -21.97 6.19 -22.51
C GLU A 141 -21.35 5.08 -21.64
N GLU A 142 -21.02 3.94 -22.26
CA GLU A 142 -20.39 2.78 -21.62
C GLU A 142 -19.03 3.12 -21.02
N ILE A 143 -18.22 3.92 -21.73
CA ILE A 143 -16.90 4.35 -21.27
C ILE A 143 -17.04 5.56 -20.34
N ARG A 144 -17.99 6.46 -20.61
CA ARG A 144 -18.26 7.66 -19.79
C ARG A 144 -18.52 7.29 -18.34
N ARG A 145 -19.41 6.33 -18.09
CA ARG A 145 -19.76 5.92 -16.73
C ARG A 145 -18.55 5.39 -15.97
N PHE A 146 -17.73 4.58 -16.62
CA PHE A 146 -16.47 4.09 -16.05
C PHE A 146 -15.51 5.24 -15.71
N LEU A 147 -15.24 6.14 -16.66
CA LEU A 147 -14.32 7.28 -16.46
C LEU A 147 -14.79 8.20 -15.34
N GLU A 148 -16.09 8.50 -15.30
CA GLU A 148 -16.66 9.32 -14.25
C GLU A 148 -16.58 8.63 -12.89
N LEU A 149 -16.91 7.33 -12.79
CA LEU A 149 -16.86 6.57 -11.54
C LEU A 149 -15.44 6.42 -10.99
N THR A 150 -14.49 6.12 -11.87
CA THR A 150 -13.08 6.00 -11.53
C THR A 150 -12.41 7.35 -11.35
N ARG A 151 -13.03 8.45 -11.80
CA ARG A 151 -12.45 9.81 -11.76
C ARG A 151 -11.17 9.92 -12.59
N ILE A 152 -11.08 9.14 -13.67
CA ILE A 152 -9.93 9.17 -14.58
C ILE A 152 -10.33 9.72 -15.94
N ASP A 153 -9.37 10.30 -16.65
CA ASP A 153 -9.56 10.75 -18.02
C ASP A 153 -9.11 9.70 -19.06
N THR A 154 -9.33 10.00 -20.33
CA THR A 154 -9.00 9.09 -21.45
C THR A 154 -7.50 8.93 -21.68
N GLU A 155 -6.67 9.89 -21.26
CA GLU A 155 -5.21 9.81 -21.32
C GLU A 155 -4.69 8.88 -20.21
N GLN A 156 -5.21 9.05 -19.00
CA GLN A 156 -4.95 8.19 -17.85
C GLN A 156 -5.40 6.74 -18.09
N LEU A 157 -6.57 6.52 -18.72
CA LEU A 157 -7.00 5.18 -19.13
C LEU A 157 -6.02 4.53 -20.13
N ARG A 158 -5.45 5.30 -21.07
CA ARG A 158 -4.39 4.79 -21.96
C ARG A 158 -3.12 4.47 -21.18
N GLY A 159 -2.82 5.25 -20.14
CA GLY A 159 -1.72 5.04 -19.20
C GLY A 159 -1.86 3.80 -18.31
N LEU A 160 -3.07 3.23 -18.15
CA LEU A 160 -3.30 1.97 -17.42
C LEU A 160 -2.39 0.84 -17.93
N ARG A 161 -2.17 0.76 -19.24
CA ARG A 161 -1.26 -0.22 -19.86
C ARG A 161 0.19 -0.07 -19.40
N ASP A 162 0.61 1.16 -19.14
CA ASP A 162 1.98 1.51 -18.80
C ASP A 162 2.22 1.52 -17.27
N ALA A 163 1.15 1.66 -16.47
CA ALA A 163 1.15 1.60 -15.00
C ALA A 163 0.89 0.19 -14.42
N ALA A 164 0.25 -0.71 -15.19
CA ALA A 164 -0.05 -2.07 -14.77
C ALA A 164 1.21 -2.93 -14.58
N GLY A 165 1.19 -3.81 -13.58
CA GLY A 165 2.06 -4.98 -13.51
C GLY A 165 3.41 -4.79 -12.83
N LYS A 166 3.67 -3.68 -12.14
CA LYS A 166 4.93 -3.51 -11.37
C LYS A 166 4.95 -4.39 -10.11
N TRP A 167 3.87 -4.30 -9.33
CA TRP A 167 3.67 -5.07 -8.10
C TRP A 167 2.48 -5.97 -8.32
N GLY A 168 2.69 -7.28 -8.38
CA GLY A 168 1.63 -8.22 -8.69
C GLY A 168 1.64 -9.37 -7.70
N PHE A 169 0.51 -9.63 -7.07
CA PHE A 169 0.40 -10.63 -6.01
C PHE A 169 -0.24 -11.87 -6.60
N ALA A 170 0.19 -13.07 -6.19
CA ALA A 170 -0.51 -14.28 -6.62
C ALA A 170 -1.87 -14.33 -5.91
N ALA A 171 -2.92 -14.69 -6.63
CA ALA A 171 -4.23 -14.90 -6.00
C ALA A 171 -4.14 -16.02 -4.96
N SER A 172 -3.23 -16.99 -5.14
CA SER A 172 -2.93 -18.03 -4.16
C SER A 172 -2.23 -17.53 -2.89
N ASP A 173 -1.67 -16.32 -2.91
CA ASP A 173 -1.06 -15.66 -1.74
C ASP A 173 -2.11 -14.83 -0.96
N ALA A 174 -3.36 -14.81 -1.40
CA ALA A 174 -4.47 -14.14 -0.75
C ALA A 174 -5.54 -15.16 -0.30
N GLU A 175 -6.06 -14.97 0.90
CA GLU A 175 -7.14 -15.78 1.46
C GLU A 175 -8.30 -14.87 1.83
N VAL A 176 -9.46 -15.10 1.20
CA VAL A 176 -10.70 -14.41 1.53
C VAL A 176 -11.36 -15.16 2.67
N LEU A 177 -11.55 -14.50 3.79
CA LEU A 177 -12.32 -15.02 4.92
C LEU A 177 -13.80 -14.73 4.69
N ASP A 178 -14.65 -15.75 4.82
CA ASP A 178 -16.09 -15.53 4.84
C ASP A 178 -16.54 -14.81 6.13
N GLU A 179 -17.85 -14.51 6.26
CA GLU A 179 -18.34 -13.81 7.45
C GLU A 179 -18.12 -14.58 8.75
N THR A 180 -18.22 -15.91 8.72
CA THR A 180 -18.05 -16.76 9.89
C THR A 180 -16.59 -16.75 10.34
N GLU A 181 -15.68 -16.92 9.39
CA GLU A 181 -14.24 -16.91 9.59
C GLU A 181 -13.74 -15.52 10.01
N THR A 182 -14.29 -14.46 9.41
CA THR A 182 -13.96 -13.07 9.76
C THR A 182 -14.35 -12.79 11.21
N ARG A 183 -15.56 -13.22 11.63
CA ARG A 183 -16.06 -12.99 13.00
C ARG A 183 -15.36 -13.83 14.08
N ASP A 184 -14.45 -14.72 13.70
CA ASP A 184 -13.60 -15.47 14.63
C ASP A 184 -12.46 -14.60 15.16
N ILE A 185 -12.70 -13.98 16.32
CA ILE A 185 -11.74 -13.13 17.01
C ILE A 185 -10.42 -13.88 17.30
N ALA A 186 -10.48 -15.15 17.67
CA ALA A 186 -9.30 -15.92 18.04
C ALA A 186 -8.41 -16.15 16.82
N ARG A 187 -9.01 -16.46 15.66
CA ARG A 187 -8.28 -16.60 14.39
C ARG A 187 -7.60 -15.30 13.98
N LEU A 188 -8.30 -14.18 14.00
CA LEU A 188 -7.70 -12.89 13.61
C LEU A 188 -6.56 -12.48 14.56
N LYS A 189 -6.73 -12.72 15.88
CA LYS A 189 -5.64 -12.50 16.85
C LYS A 189 -4.43 -13.36 16.56
N GLU A 190 -4.63 -14.65 16.26
CA GLU A 190 -3.53 -15.57 15.90
C GLU A 190 -2.77 -15.07 14.66
N LEU A 191 -3.48 -14.64 13.62
CA LEU A 191 -2.86 -14.08 12.42
C LEU A 191 -1.98 -12.87 12.76
N LEU A 192 -2.52 -11.90 13.49
CA LEU A 192 -1.79 -10.70 13.92
C LEU A 192 -0.56 -11.02 14.78
N ARG A 193 -0.67 -12.01 15.67
CA ARG A 193 0.44 -12.50 16.50
C ARG A 193 1.53 -13.20 15.69
N SER A 194 1.13 -13.98 14.70
CA SER A 194 2.02 -14.79 13.86
C SER A 194 2.78 -13.98 12.80
N GLY A 195 2.53 -12.67 12.70
CA GLY A 195 3.27 -11.76 11.83
C GLY A 195 2.46 -11.17 10.67
N THR A 196 1.14 -11.39 10.60
CA THR A 196 0.29 -10.60 9.70
C THR A 196 0.20 -9.17 10.21
N LEU A 197 0.75 -8.21 9.46
CA LEU A 197 0.87 -6.81 9.90
C LEU A 197 -0.38 -5.96 9.59
N GLY A 198 -1.27 -6.45 8.72
CA GLY A 198 -2.49 -5.76 8.32
C GLY A 198 -3.51 -6.73 7.73
N ILE A 199 -4.76 -6.66 8.18
CA ILE A 199 -5.89 -7.48 7.69
C ILE A 199 -7.00 -6.54 7.19
N PRO A 200 -7.18 -6.35 5.87
CA PRO A 200 -8.33 -5.64 5.33
C PRO A 200 -9.63 -6.31 5.76
N VAL A 201 -10.59 -5.52 6.23
CA VAL A 201 -11.90 -6.01 6.71
C VAL A 201 -13.00 -5.03 6.32
N GLY A 202 -14.12 -5.55 5.84
CA GLY A 202 -15.34 -4.78 5.61
C GLY A 202 -16.22 -4.77 6.86
N TYR A 203 -16.77 -3.61 7.20
CA TYR A 203 -17.81 -3.45 8.23
C TYR A 203 -19.06 -2.84 7.64
N MET A 204 -20.22 -3.24 8.16
CA MET A 204 -21.40 -2.38 8.12
C MET A 204 -21.17 -1.19 9.07
N VAL A 205 -21.49 0.02 8.60
CA VAL A 205 -21.28 1.27 9.34
C VAL A 205 -22.50 2.18 9.21
N HIS A 206 -22.69 3.05 10.20
CA HIS A 206 -23.51 4.25 10.06
C HIS A 206 -22.58 5.44 9.80
N GLY A 207 -22.65 6.00 8.59
CA GLY A 207 -21.70 7.01 8.10
C GLY A 207 -21.54 8.20 9.04
N PRO A 208 -22.63 8.90 9.43
CA PRO A 208 -22.56 10.03 10.35
C PRO A 208 -21.91 9.70 11.70
N SER A 209 -22.21 8.53 12.28
CA SER A 209 -21.62 8.13 13.58
C SER A 209 -20.12 7.88 13.47
N TRP A 210 -19.66 7.24 12.40
CA TRP A 210 -18.24 7.02 12.16
C TRP A 210 -17.50 8.34 11.86
N SER A 211 -18.10 9.24 11.09
CA SER A 211 -17.52 10.58 10.86
C SER A 211 -17.40 11.37 12.16
N ASP A 212 -18.37 11.25 13.08
CA ASP A 212 -18.33 11.93 14.38
C ASP A 212 -17.25 11.39 15.33
N VAL A 213 -16.65 10.21 15.07
CA VAL A 213 -15.48 9.71 15.84
C VAL A 213 -14.29 10.66 15.72
N GLU A 214 -14.17 11.40 14.59
CA GLU A 214 -13.17 12.46 14.40
C GLU A 214 -13.12 13.43 15.58
N LYS A 215 -14.29 13.76 16.14
CA LYS A 215 -14.43 14.75 17.21
C LYS A 215 -14.12 14.18 18.59
N ARG A 216 -13.72 12.90 18.71
CA ARG A 216 -13.63 12.17 19.98
C ARG A 216 -12.42 11.22 20.02
N PRO A 217 -11.20 11.75 20.20
CA PRO A 217 -10.01 10.91 20.33
C PRO A 217 -10.14 9.93 21.51
N GLY A 218 -9.73 8.67 21.31
CA GLY A 218 -9.83 7.61 22.31
C GLY A 218 -11.19 6.91 22.41
N VAL A 219 -12.15 7.24 21.54
CA VAL A 219 -13.41 6.49 21.45
C VAL A 219 -13.19 5.12 20.81
N THR A 220 -13.80 4.11 21.42
CA THR A 220 -13.96 2.78 20.83
C THR A 220 -15.28 2.73 20.06
N ILE A 221 -15.23 2.22 18.83
CA ILE A 221 -16.42 1.96 18.01
C ILE A 221 -17.13 0.71 18.58
N ASP A 222 -18.38 0.89 19.00
CA ASP A 222 -19.20 -0.15 19.64
C ASP A 222 -20.61 -0.26 19.01
N PRO A 223 -21.34 -1.37 19.24
CA PRO A 223 -22.64 -1.62 18.61
C PRO A 223 -23.71 -0.56 18.85
N GLY A 224 -23.59 0.22 19.92
CA GLY A 224 -24.47 1.34 20.22
C GLY A 224 -24.40 2.45 19.17
N MET A 225 -23.37 2.50 18.34
CA MET A 225 -23.28 3.45 17.22
C MET A 225 -24.23 3.13 16.06
N LEU A 226 -24.78 1.91 15.99
CA LEU A 226 -25.67 1.47 14.90
C LEU A 226 -27.06 1.13 15.43
N GLU A 227 -27.14 0.40 16.53
CA GLU A 227 -28.38 -0.27 16.91
C GLU A 227 -28.80 -0.02 18.36
N GLY A 228 -30.11 -0.10 18.60
CA GLY A 228 -30.69 -0.30 19.92
C GLY A 228 -30.93 -1.79 20.16
N PHE A 229 -31.00 -2.19 21.44
CA PHE A 229 -31.10 -3.59 21.84
C PHE A 229 -32.31 -3.83 22.73
N ARG A 230 -32.93 -5.00 22.66
CA ARG A 230 -34.01 -5.38 23.56
C ARG A 230 -33.98 -6.87 23.87
N GLU A 231 -34.34 -7.23 25.09
CA GLU A 231 -34.61 -8.62 25.43
C GLU A 231 -35.91 -9.09 24.76
N ARG A 232 -36.00 -10.38 24.43
CA ARG A 232 -37.19 -11.03 23.92
C ARG A 232 -37.75 -11.96 25.00
N THR A 233 -38.59 -11.38 25.85
CA THR A 233 -39.50 -12.10 26.76
C THR A 233 -40.92 -12.16 26.18
N PRO A 234 -41.79 -13.10 26.62
CA PRO A 234 -43.20 -13.13 26.21
C PRO A 234 -43.90 -11.77 26.35
N GLU A 235 -43.59 -11.02 27.40
CA GLU A 235 -44.14 -9.69 27.70
C GLU A 235 -43.64 -8.63 26.71
N THR A 236 -42.33 -8.60 26.42
CA THR A 236 -41.73 -7.64 25.47
C THR A 236 -42.09 -7.92 24.00
N VAL A 237 -42.45 -9.16 23.68
CA VAL A 237 -42.94 -9.55 22.35
C VAL A 237 -44.41 -9.11 22.18
N ALA A 238 -45.21 -9.19 23.24
CA ALA A 238 -46.61 -8.77 23.24
C ALA A 238 -46.82 -7.25 23.34
N ALA A 239 -45.80 -6.50 23.77
CA ALA A 239 -45.87 -5.04 23.89
C ALA A 239 -46.01 -4.34 22.53
N ALA A 240 -46.99 -3.44 22.41
CA ALA A 240 -47.23 -2.64 21.20
C ALA A 240 -46.12 -1.60 20.96
N GLU A 241 -45.50 -1.08 22.03
CA GLU A 241 -44.35 -0.19 21.97
C GLU A 241 -43.05 -0.95 22.23
N LYS A 242 -42.07 -0.79 21.33
CA LYS A 242 -40.74 -1.39 21.45
C LYS A 242 -39.84 -0.44 22.22
N VAL A 243 -39.56 -0.74 23.48
CA VAL A 243 -38.53 -0.03 24.26
C VAL A 243 -37.16 -0.60 23.89
N TRP A 244 -36.27 0.25 23.38
CA TRP A 244 -34.91 -0.11 23.00
C TRP A 244 -33.91 0.42 24.03
N LEU A 245 -33.02 -0.45 24.50
CA LEU A 245 -31.91 -0.17 25.39
C LEU A 245 -30.68 0.31 24.61
N THR A 246 -29.78 1.01 25.30
CA THR A 246 -28.43 1.27 24.82
C THR A 246 -27.60 -0.01 24.81
N TYR A 247 -26.53 -0.03 24.01
CA TYR A 247 -25.56 -1.13 24.03
C TYR A 247 -25.02 -1.35 25.44
N GLU A 248 -24.59 -0.29 26.13
CA GLU A 248 -24.12 -0.37 27.52
C GLU A 248 -25.15 -1.01 28.46
N GLY A 249 -26.43 -0.61 28.35
CA GLY A 249 -27.50 -1.17 29.18
C GLY A 249 -27.76 -2.64 28.90
N ALA A 250 -27.88 -3.02 27.62
CA ALA A 250 -28.09 -4.40 27.20
C ALA A 250 -26.92 -5.31 27.58
N HIS A 251 -25.70 -4.83 27.34
CA HIS A 251 -24.47 -5.55 27.66
C HIS A 251 -24.29 -5.69 29.19
N ALA A 252 -24.63 -4.67 29.99
CA ALA A 252 -24.61 -4.76 31.44
C ALA A 252 -25.60 -5.81 31.99
N ILE A 253 -26.81 -5.89 31.43
CA ILE A 253 -27.81 -6.90 31.80
C ILE A 253 -27.30 -8.30 31.49
N CYS A 254 -26.79 -8.54 30.27
CA CYS A 254 -26.24 -9.84 29.89
C CYS A 254 -25.06 -10.23 30.80
N ARG A 255 -24.13 -9.31 31.02
CA ARG A 255 -22.96 -9.52 31.89
C ARG A 255 -23.36 -9.87 33.32
N ALA A 256 -24.33 -9.17 33.90
CA ALA A 256 -24.82 -9.45 35.25
C ALA A 256 -25.45 -10.86 35.36
N ALA A 257 -26.00 -11.37 34.26
CA ALA A 257 -26.52 -12.73 34.17
C ALA A 257 -25.46 -13.79 33.76
N GLY A 258 -24.18 -13.41 33.63
CA GLY A 258 -23.12 -14.30 33.17
C GLY A 258 -23.25 -14.71 31.69
N LYS A 259 -23.92 -13.88 30.88
CA LYS A 259 -24.22 -14.12 29.47
C LYS A 259 -23.48 -13.14 28.56
N ASP A 260 -23.28 -13.56 27.31
CA ASP A 260 -22.67 -12.76 26.24
C ASP A 260 -23.76 -12.19 25.32
N LEU A 261 -23.85 -10.86 25.19
CA LEU A 261 -24.94 -10.21 24.44
C LEU A 261 -25.02 -10.68 22.99
N VAL A 262 -23.89 -10.81 22.31
CA VAL A 262 -23.84 -11.25 20.91
C VAL A 262 -24.36 -12.69 20.76
N THR A 263 -24.03 -13.57 21.70
CA THR A 263 -24.57 -14.94 21.76
C THR A 263 -26.08 -14.92 21.97
N GLU A 264 -26.56 -14.12 22.92
CA GLU A 264 -27.99 -13.99 23.18
C GLU A 264 -28.79 -13.43 21.98
N LEU A 265 -28.19 -12.53 21.19
CA LEU A 265 -28.74 -12.03 19.93
C LEU A 265 -28.84 -13.15 18.88
N ARG A 266 -27.77 -13.93 18.70
CA ARG A 266 -27.72 -15.06 17.76
C ARG A 266 -28.72 -16.15 18.12
N GLU A 267 -28.92 -16.40 19.40
CA GLU A 267 -29.89 -17.37 19.90
C GLU A 267 -31.33 -16.82 19.96
N GLY A 268 -31.54 -15.57 19.53
CA GLY A 268 -32.87 -14.97 19.43
C GLY A 268 -33.53 -14.66 20.76
N ARG A 269 -32.78 -14.64 21.87
CA ARG A 269 -33.23 -14.16 23.18
C ARG A 269 -33.17 -12.65 23.30
N TRP A 270 -32.37 -12.01 22.45
CA TRP A 270 -32.33 -10.56 22.29
C TRP A 270 -32.64 -10.19 20.84
N ALA A 271 -33.03 -8.95 20.62
CA ALA A 271 -33.16 -8.33 19.30
C ALA A 271 -32.32 -7.05 19.26
N SER A 272 -31.80 -6.75 18.08
CA SER A 272 -31.27 -5.44 17.74
C SER A 272 -32.14 -4.76 16.68
N GLY A 273 -31.98 -3.45 16.53
CA GLY A 273 -32.70 -2.67 15.53
C GLY A 273 -32.00 -1.36 15.22
N ALA A 274 -31.99 -1.00 13.93
CA ALA A 274 -31.38 0.23 13.42
C ALA A 274 -31.92 1.47 14.15
N ARG A 275 -31.01 2.37 14.53
CA ARG A 275 -31.32 3.65 15.21
C ARG A 275 -31.58 4.81 14.25
N TYR A 276 -31.18 4.65 12.99
CA TYR A 276 -31.06 5.73 12.02
C TYR A 276 -31.76 5.35 10.71
N PRO A 277 -32.06 6.33 9.83
CA PRO A 277 -32.57 6.05 8.49
C PRO A 277 -31.66 5.08 7.71
N GLN A 278 -32.27 4.22 6.89
CA GLN A 278 -31.54 3.18 6.15
C GLN A 278 -30.48 3.75 5.20
N ASP A 279 -30.73 4.93 4.63
CA ASP A 279 -29.84 5.59 3.66
C ASP A 279 -28.51 6.06 4.30
N ASP A 280 -28.43 6.15 5.62
CA ASP A 280 -27.22 6.54 6.35
C ASP A 280 -26.28 5.36 6.66
N TYR A 281 -26.70 4.12 6.35
CA TYR A 281 -25.90 2.92 6.52
C TYR A 281 -25.17 2.55 5.23
N GLY A 282 -23.96 2.01 5.37
CA GLY A 282 -23.16 1.56 4.25
C GLY A 282 -22.15 0.49 4.63
N GLY A 283 -21.41 0.02 3.63
CA GLY A 283 -20.22 -0.79 3.84
C GLY A 283 -18.97 0.09 3.83
N HIS A 284 -18.05 -0.14 4.75
CA HIS A 284 -16.75 0.52 4.78
C HIS A 284 -15.63 -0.47 5.08
N ALA A 285 -14.55 -0.41 4.32
CA ALA A 285 -13.40 -1.28 4.50
C ALA A 285 -12.25 -0.52 5.18
N VAL A 286 -11.66 -1.15 6.20
CA VAL A 286 -10.53 -0.62 6.97
C VAL A 286 -9.47 -1.71 7.14
N LEU A 287 -8.33 -1.37 7.72
CA LEU A 287 -7.23 -2.29 7.95
C LEU A 287 -7.08 -2.57 9.45
N ILE A 288 -7.24 -3.82 9.90
CA ILE A 288 -6.89 -4.22 11.28
C ILE A 288 -5.37 -4.33 11.37
N VAL A 289 -4.77 -3.63 12.34
CA VAL A 289 -3.31 -3.54 12.53
C VAL A 289 -2.87 -3.94 13.94
N GLY A 290 -3.78 -4.46 14.76
CA GLY A 290 -3.47 -4.84 16.13
C GLY A 290 -4.72 -5.14 16.94
N PHE A 291 -4.53 -5.41 18.23
CA PHE A 291 -5.60 -5.61 19.19
C PHE A 291 -5.11 -5.41 20.63
N ASP A 292 -6.05 -5.14 21.52
CA ASP A 292 -5.86 -5.07 22.97
C ASP A 292 -7.04 -5.73 23.71
N GLU A 293 -7.21 -5.49 25.01
CA GLU A 293 -8.37 -5.95 25.77
C GLU A 293 -9.71 -5.34 25.31
N ASN A 294 -9.69 -4.19 24.64
CA ASN A 294 -10.88 -3.43 24.26
C ASN A 294 -11.39 -3.82 22.86
N GLY A 295 -10.50 -4.20 21.94
CA GLY A 295 -10.91 -4.54 20.59
C GLY A 295 -9.77 -4.68 19.59
N PHE A 296 -10.12 -4.59 18.30
CA PHE A 296 -9.16 -4.50 17.21
C PHE A 296 -8.76 -3.05 16.96
N LEU A 297 -7.46 -2.79 16.86
CA LEU A 297 -6.93 -1.52 16.41
C LEU A 297 -7.00 -1.46 14.88
N ILE A 298 -7.68 -0.45 14.34
CA ILE A 298 -7.85 -0.25 12.90
C ILE A 298 -7.12 1.00 12.41
N LYS A 299 -6.60 0.93 11.18
CA LYS A 299 -6.16 2.06 10.35
C LYS A 299 -7.27 2.38 9.35
N ASN A 300 -7.71 3.64 9.33
CA ASN A 300 -8.74 4.15 8.41
C ASN A 300 -8.10 4.85 7.18
N SER A 301 -8.93 5.28 6.24
CA SER A 301 -8.55 5.97 5.01
C SER A 301 -9.27 7.32 4.83
N TRP A 302 -9.52 8.03 5.93
CA TRP A 302 -10.18 9.34 5.98
C TRP A 302 -9.24 10.46 6.47
N GLY A 303 -7.93 10.30 6.21
CA GLY A 303 -6.92 11.26 6.63
C GLY A 303 -6.51 11.15 8.11
N THR A 304 -5.45 11.86 8.46
CA THR A 304 -4.87 11.87 9.81
C THR A 304 -5.69 12.65 10.82
N ASP A 305 -6.58 13.53 10.38
CA ASP A 305 -7.41 14.33 11.28
C ASP A 305 -8.54 13.51 11.90
N TRP A 306 -8.87 12.36 11.30
CA TRP A 306 -9.87 11.44 11.83
C TRP A 306 -9.36 10.63 13.02
N ALA A 307 -10.01 10.77 14.18
CA ALA A 307 -9.79 10.00 15.40
C ALA A 307 -8.36 10.14 15.97
N ASP A 308 -7.69 9.03 16.32
CA ASP A 308 -6.31 9.05 16.81
C ASP A 308 -5.33 8.95 15.63
N ALA A 309 -5.06 10.08 14.97
CA ALA A 309 -4.16 10.16 13.83
C ALA A 309 -4.51 9.20 12.66
N GLY A 310 -5.81 8.96 12.43
CA GLY A 310 -6.33 8.00 11.46
C GLY A 310 -6.57 6.59 11.99
N TYR A 311 -6.37 6.36 13.29
CA TYR A 311 -6.55 5.08 13.96
C TYR A 311 -7.68 5.13 14.98
N CYS A 312 -8.32 3.98 15.22
CA CYS A 312 -9.37 3.83 16.21
C CYS A 312 -9.46 2.36 16.67
N THR A 313 -10.06 2.11 17.83
CA THR A 313 -10.36 0.75 18.29
C THR A 313 -11.80 0.39 17.94
N VAL A 314 -12.01 -0.80 17.38
CA VAL A 314 -13.32 -1.41 17.15
C VAL A 314 -13.55 -2.51 18.19
N ALA A 315 -14.60 -2.38 19.00
CA ALA A 315 -14.93 -3.35 20.03
C ALA A 315 -15.19 -4.75 19.43
N TYR A 316 -14.84 -5.80 20.17
CA TYR A 316 -15.05 -7.19 19.72
C TYR A 316 -16.50 -7.50 19.39
N ASP A 317 -17.45 -6.97 20.15
CA ASP A 317 -18.88 -7.16 19.89
C ASP A 317 -19.32 -6.45 18.60
N TYR A 318 -18.77 -5.27 18.32
CA TYR A 318 -19.00 -4.61 17.02
C TYR A 318 -18.48 -5.48 15.88
N HIS A 319 -17.27 -6.01 16.02
CA HIS A 319 -16.69 -6.88 15.02
C HIS A 319 -17.54 -8.14 14.79
N ARG A 320 -17.91 -8.86 15.86
CA ARG A 320 -18.71 -10.09 15.79
C ARG A 320 -20.11 -9.90 15.20
N LEU A 321 -20.66 -8.69 15.27
CA LEU A 321 -21.99 -8.36 14.74
C LEU A 321 -21.94 -7.82 13.31
N TYR A 322 -20.95 -6.97 13.00
CA TYR A 322 -21.00 -6.09 11.82
C TYR A 322 -19.84 -6.26 10.85
N SER A 323 -18.86 -7.12 11.14
CA SER A 323 -17.87 -7.48 10.12
C SER A 323 -18.51 -8.32 9.02
N GLN A 324 -18.04 -8.11 7.80
CA GLN A 324 -18.41 -8.85 6.60
C GLN A 324 -17.24 -9.77 6.21
N THR A 325 -16.60 -9.51 5.07
CA THR A 325 -15.43 -10.26 4.59
C THR A 325 -14.14 -9.61 5.08
N ALA A 326 -13.12 -10.43 5.30
CA ALA A 326 -11.75 -10.00 5.49
C ALA A 326 -10.82 -10.64 4.45
N LEU A 327 -9.68 -10.01 4.24
CA LEU A 327 -8.65 -10.49 3.33
C LEU A 327 -7.36 -10.73 4.11
N VAL A 328 -6.76 -11.91 3.98
CA VAL A 328 -5.45 -12.22 4.55
C VAL A 328 -4.47 -12.34 3.41
N LEU A 329 -3.50 -11.42 3.37
CA LEU A 329 -2.40 -11.45 2.42
C LEU A 329 -1.23 -12.18 3.08
N ARG A 330 -0.70 -13.21 2.43
CA ARG A 330 0.37 -14.07 2.95
C ARG A 330 1.73 -13.73 2.37
N ALA A 331 1.74 -13.23 1.14
CA ALA A 331 2.94 -12.75 0.49
C ALA A 331 2.59 -11.63 -0.48
N ALA A 332 3.55 -10.73 -0.66
CA ALA A 332 3.57 -9.80 -1.76
C ALA A 332 4.84 -10.04 -2.57
N LYS A 333 4.70 -10.36 -3.87
CA LYS A 333 5.84 -10.57 -4.76
C LYS A 333 5.94 -9.44 -5.77
N LEU A 334 7.17 -9.01 -6.05
CA LEU A 334 7.46 -8.25 -7.25
C LEU A 334 7.23 -9.13 -8.48
N ARG A 335 6.28 -8.77 -9.33
CA ARG A 335 6.14 -9.43 -10.64
C ARG A 335 7.10 -8.84 -11.69
N ASN A 336 7.68 -7.65 -11.48
CA ASN A 336 8.94 -7.23 -12.11
C ASN A 336 9.53 -5.95 -11.48
N PRO A 337 10.75 -5.94 -10.93
CA PRO A 337 11.45 -4.71 -10.52
C PRO A 337 11.94 -3.87 -11.70
N VAL A 338 11.90 -4.43 -12.92
CA VAL A 338 12.26 -3.71 -14.13
C VAL A 338 11.05 -2.87 -14.52
N LEU A 339 11.20 -1.55 -14.35
CA LEU A 339 10.35 -0.54 -14.98
C LEU A 339 9.97 -1.02 -16.38
N SER A 340 8.72 -0.80 -16.81
CA SER A 340 8.34 -1.24 -18.14
C SER A 340 9.36 -0.68 -19.15
N PRO A 341 9.72 -1.41 -20.23
CA PRO A 341 10.65 -0.90 -21.23
C PRO A 341 10.28 0.51 -21.73
N PHE A 342 9.00 0.87 -21.62
CA PHE A 342 8.46 2.18 -21.96
C PHE A 342 8.75 3.26 -20.92
N GLU A 343 8.65 2.98 -19.61
CA GLU A 343 9.02 3.92 -18.55
C GLU A 343 10.53 4.08 -18.41
N THR A 344 11.27 2.96 -18.53
CA THR A 344 12.73 2.95 -18.71
C THR A 344 13.07 3.89 -19.86
N SER A 345 12.52 3.62 -21.06
CA SER A 345 12.73 4.48 -22.23
C SER A 345 12.26 5.93 -22.01
N ALA A 346 11.21 6.20 -21.24
CA ALA A 346 10.73 7.55 -20.97
C ALA A 346 11.72 8.33 -20.09
N ARG A 347 12.29 7.74 -19.04
CA ARG A 347 13.31 8.39 -18.21
C ARG A 347 14.55 8.75 -19.02
N ILE A 348 14.99 7.87 -19.91
CA ILE A 348 16.08 8.22 -20.80
C ILE A 348 15.67 9.25 -21.85
N ARG A 349 14.49 9.10 -22.47
CA ARG A 349 14.00 9.98 -23.53
C ARG A 349 13.62 11.38 -23.03
N ASN A 350 13.27 11.53 -21.76
CA ASN A 350 12.73 12.78 -21.20
C ASN A 350 13.55 13.31 -20.02
N GLY A 351 14.45 12.50 -19.44
CA GLY A 351 15.30 12.91 -18.32
C GLY A 351 16.28 14.01 -18.72
N LYS A 352 16.72 14.78 -17.72
CA LYS A 352 17.68 15.87 -17.91
C LYS A 352 19.10 15.31 -17.86
N TRP A 353 19.84 15.52 -18.95
CA TRP A 353 21.19 15.01 -19.15
C TRP A 353 22.20 16.14 -19.18
N HIS A 354 23.40 15.83 -18.68
CA HIS A 354 24.55 16.71 -18.66
C HIS A 354 25.75 16.01 -19.29
N LEU A 355 26.63 16.78 -19.93
CA LEU A 355 27.92 16.28 -20.40
C LEU A 355 29.02 16.80 -19.47
N LYS A 356 29.80 15.87 -18.93
CA LYS A 356 30.98 16.20 -18.14
C LYS A 356 32.25 15.95 -18.94
N LEU A 357 33.05 16.99 -19.08
CA LEU A 357 34.40 16.93 -19.63
C LEU A 357 35.36 17.47 -18.58
N GLN A 358 36.32 16.66 -18.16
CA GLN A 358 37.26 17.02 -17.10
C GLN A 358 38.67 16.50 -17.40
N PRO A 359 39.73 17.10 -16.85
CA PRO A 359 41.08 16.56 -16.93
C PRO A 359 41.12 15.13 -16.35
N ALA A 360 41.78 14.22 -17.07
CA ALA A 360 41.99 12.84 -16.63
C ALA A 360 43.46 12.64 -16.21
N PRO A 361 43.73 11.90 -15.12
CA PRO A 361 45.11 11.53 -14.78
C PRO A 361 45.72 10.69 -15.90
N SER A 362 46.86 11.13 -16.45
CA SER A 362 47.57 10.44 -17.53
C SER A 362 49.08 10.54 -17.34
N ALA A 363 49.78 9.43 -17.58
CA ALA A 363 51.24 9.38 -17.58
C ALA A 363 51.89 10.02 -18.83
N LEU A 364 51.10 10.38 -19.85
CA LEU A 364 51.54 10.76 -21.20
C LEU A 364 51.15 12.20 -21.61
N GLY A 365 50.67 13.05 -20.69
CA GLY A 365 50.29 14.45 -20.95
C GLY A 365 48.83 14.78 -20.59
N GLU A 366 48.33 15.93 -21.09
CA GLU A 366 46.95 16.40 -20.85
C GLU A 366 45.92 15.47 -21.51
N ALA A 367 45.31 14.57 -20.74
CA ALA A 367 44.18 13.76 -21.17
C ALA A 367 42.87 14.35 -20.65
N LEU A 368 41.78 14.13 -21.38
CA LEU A 368 40.43 14.51 -20.96
C LEU A 368 39.59 13.25 -20.77
N SER A 369 38.78 13.21 -19.72
CA SER A 369 37.74 12.21 -19.57
C SER A 369 36.38 12.82 -19.91
N LEU A 370 35.63 12.09 -20.72
CA LEU A 370 34.28 12.39 -21.13
C LEU A 370 33.32 11.40 -20.46
N SER A 371 32.22 11.91 -19.92
CA SER A 371 31.10 11.09 -19.46
C SER A 371 29.82 11.89 -19.54
N THR A 372 28.68 11.21 -19.68
CA THR A 372 27.37 11.83 -19.49
C THR A 372 26.83 11.52 -18.10
N TRP A 373 25.93 12.33 -17.56
CA TRP A 373 25.23 12.01 -16.31
C TRP A 373 23.79 12.55 -16.31
N MET A 374 22.92 11.96 -15.49
CA MET A 374 21.51 12.35 -15.34
C MET A 374 21.24 12.93 -13.96
N GLU A 375 20.36 13.93 -13.88
CA GLU A 375 19.90 14.46 -12.58
C GLU A 375 19.17 13.38 -11.77
N ASP A 376 18.37 12.57 -12.45
CA ASP A 376 17.71 11.39 -11.90
C ASP A 376 18.67 10.20 -11.80
N LEU A 377 18.41 9.28 -10.87
CA LEU A 377 19.14 8.01 -10.81
C LEU A 377 18.99 7.25 -12.13
N ARG A 378 20.08 6.62 -12.58
CA ARG A 378 20.07 5.80 -13.78
C ARG A 378 19.28 4.51 -13.55
N ASP A 379 18.64 4.01 -14.61
CA ASP A 379 17.94 2.74 -14.58
C ASP A 379 18.93 1.56 -14.79
N ALA A 380 18.72 0.47 -14.05
CA ALA A 380 19.53 -0.75 -14.09
C ALA A 380 19.45 -1.49 -15.43
N ALA A 381 18.37 -1.30 -16.19
CA ALA A 381 18.17 -1.94 -17.49
C ALA A 381 19.07 -1.38 -18.61
N TYR A 382 19.81 -0.29 -18.35
CA TYR A 382 20.77 0.25 -19.30
C TYR A 382 22.11 -0.41 -19.13
N GLU A 383 22.48 -1.22 -20.10
CA GLU A 383 23.72 -1.98 -20.02
C GLU A 383 24.81 -1.36 -20.89
N VAL A 384 24.46 -0.59 -21.94
CA VAL A 384 25.43 -0.08 -22.92
C VAL A 384 25.22 1.39 -23.23
N VAL A 385 26.34 2.13 -23.33
CA VAL A 385 26.40 3.47 -23.91
C VAL A 385 27.42 3.53 -25.04
N GLU A 386 27.05 4.16 -26.15
CA GLU A 386 27.91 4.44 -27.28
C GLU A 386 28.10 5.95 -27.42
N TYR A 387 29.34 6.41 -27.30
CA TYR A 387 29.73 7.79 -27.57
C TYR A 387 30.32 7.91 -28.96
N THR A 388 29.95 8.95 -29.70
CA THR A 388 30.63 9.38 -30.93
C THR A 388 31.03 10.84 -30.78
N LEU A 389 32.32 11.12 -30.92
CA LEU A 389 32.89 12.45 -30.81
C LEU A 389 33.15 13.01 -32.20
N ASP A 390 32.48 14.11 -32.53
CA ASP A 390 32.68 14.84 -33.76
C ASP A 390 33.28 16.22 -33.48
N VAL A 391 34.10 16.70 -34.41
CA VAL A 391 34.61 18.07 -34.41
C VAL A 391 34.31 18.76 -35.73
N GLN A 392 34.09 20.07 -35.66
CA GLN A 392 33.85 20.90 -36.83
C GLN A 392 35.16 21.54 -37.32
N GLY A 393 35.50 21.31 -38.59
CA GLY A 393 36.62 21.92 -39.28
C GLY A 393 36.41 23.42 -39.56
N ALA A 394 37.46 24.09 -40.04
CA ALA A 394 37.43 25.52 -40.37
C ALA A 394 36.45 25.86 -41.51
N ASP A 395 36.21 24.90 -42.42
CA ASP A 395 35.25 24.95 -43.53
C ASP A 395 33.79 24.70 -43.09
N GLY A 396 33.55 24.42 -41.80
CA GLY A 396 32.23 24.14 -41.25
C GLY A 396 31.79 22.68 -41.39
N THR A 397 32.62 21.79 -41.95
CA THR A 397 32.28 20.37 -42.08
C THR A 397 32.49 19.62 -40.75
N TRP A 398 31.60 18.69 -40.43
CA TRP A 398 31.74 17.81 -39.27
C TRP A 398 32.51 16.56 -39.63
N ARG A 399 33.50 16.21 -38.82
CA ARG A 399 34.23 14.92 -38.92
C ARG A 399 34.14 14.16 -37.60
N THR A 400 33.92 12.86 -37.69
CA THR A 400 34.00 11.97 -36.54
C THR A 400 35.47 11.70 -36.21
N LEU A 401 35.86 11.99 -34.96
CA LEU A 401 37.20 11.68 -34.47
C LEU A 401 37.31 10.24 -33.98
N ALA A 402 36.31 9.80 -33.21
CA ALA A 402 36.27 8.47 -32.63
C ALA A 402 34.87 8.13 -32.12
N SER A 403 34.64 6.82 -31.96
CA SER A 403 33.50 6.27 -31.23
C SER A 403 34.00 5.34 -30.13
N HIS A 404 33.23 5.23 -29.05
CA HIS A 404 33.52 4.39 -27.90
C HIS A 404 32.23 3.79 -27.36
N ALA A 405 32.15 2.46 -27.37
CA ALA A 405 31.08 1.73 -26.72
C ALA A 405 31.63 1.11 -25.42
N SER A 406 30.86 1.22 -24.34
CA SER A 406 31.18 0.62 -23.05
C SER A 406 29.93 0.14 -22.37
N LEU A 407 30.10 -0.83 -21.46
CA LEU A 407 29.09 -1.10 -20.46
C LEU A 407 28.87 0.17 -19.65
N ALA A 408 27.60 0.51 -19.45
CA ALA A 408 27.23 1.60 -18.58
C ALA A 408 27.48 1.15 -17.12
N GLY A 409 28.00 2.04 -16.25
CA GLY A 409 28.41 1.73 -14.87
C GLY A 409 27.27 1.20 -13.95
N PRO A 410 27.47 1.12 -12.62
CA PRO A 410 26.45 0.61 -11.70
C PRO A 410 25.08 1.34 -11.83
N PRO A 411 23.94 0.65 -11.66
CA PRO A 411 22.60 1.24 -11.76
C PRO A 411 22.36 2.42 -10.82
N ASP A 412 22.95 2.38 -9.63
CA ASP A 412 22.88 3.42 -8.61
C ASP A 412 23.76 4.65 -8.94
N ALA A 413 24.57 4.58 -10.00
CA ALA A 413 25.37 5.70 -10.46
C ALA A 413 24.58 6.64 -11.38
N ARG A 414 24.63 7.94 -11.08
CA ARG A 414 24.07 9.00 -11.96
C ARG A 414 24.87 9.18 -13.25
N THR A 415 26.06 8.58 -13.35
CA THR A 415 27.00 8.76 -14.46
C THR A 415 26.94 7.61 -15.47
N GLY A 416 27.01 7.95 -16.75
CA GLY A 416 27.34 7.04 -17.84
C GLY A 416 28.81 6.59 -17.78
N ALA A 417 29.21 5.72 -18.72
CA ALA A 417 30.56 5.18 -18.77
C ALA A 417 31.61 6.28 -19.00
N LEU A 418 32.74 6.18 -18.31
CA LEU A 418 33.85 7.12 -18.46
C LEU A 418 34.66 6.76 -19.71
N TRP A 419 34.75 7.68 -20.66
CA TRP A 419 35.61 7.56 -21.83
C TRP A 419 36.84 8.47 -21.71
N THR A 420 38.04 7.88 -21.62
CA THR A 420 39.29 8.65 -21.62
C THR A 420 39.73 8.94 -23.05
N LEU A 421 39.83 10.22 -23.41
CA LEU A 421 40.33 10.68 -24.70
C LEU A 421 41.86 10.67 -24.70
N SER A 422 42.46 10.23 -25.80
CA SER A 422 43.91 10.31 -25.96
C SER A 422 44.38 11.78 -26.06
N PRO A 423 45.64 12.10 -25.71
CA PRO A 423 46.16 13.46 -25.84
C PRO A 423 46.03 14.04 -27.27
N LEU A 424 46.14 13.19 -28.29
CA LEU A 424 45.93 13.59 -29.69
C LEU A 424 44.48 14.01 -29.96
N MET A 425 43.52 13.23 -29.46
CA MET A 425 42.09 13.54 -29.59
C MET A 425 41.73 14.81 -28.82
N ALA A 426 42.24 14.96 -27.60
CA ALA A 426 42.06 16.17 -26.79
C ALA A 426 42.59 17.41 -27.54
N GLY A 427 43.80 17.34 -28.11
CA GLY A 427 44.35 18.43 -28.93
C GLY A 427 43.51 18.76 -30.16
N GLN A 428 42.96 17.76 -30.85
CA GLN A 428 42.07 17.97 -32.00
C GLN A 428 40.73 18.61 -31.60
N VAL A 429 40.20 18.28 -30.42
CA VAL A 429 39.01 18.94 -29.86
C VAL A 429 39.32 20.39 -29.51
N SER A 430 40.44 20.67 -28.84
CA SER A 430 40.82 22.04 -28.43
C SER A 430 41.02 23.00 -29.60
N LEU A 431 41.43 22.50 -30.77
CA LEU A 431 41.63 23.29 -31.98
C LEU A 431 40.36 23.45 -32.83
N ALA A 432 39.27 22.73 -32.51
CA ALA A 432 38.06 22.75 -33.30
C ALA A 432 37.23 24.02 -33.08
N LYS A 433 36.53 24.45 -34.14
CA LYS A 433 35.59 25.60 -34.04
C LYS A 433 34.39 25.25 -33.14
N ARG A 434 33.88 24.03 -33.29
CA ARG A 434 32.82 23.44 -32.46
C ARG A 434 33.13 21.96 -32.28
N ALA A 435 32.68 21.40 -31.18
CA ALA A 435 32.73 19.96 -30.93
C ALA A 435 31.34 19.49 -30.55
N ARG A 436 31.04 18.22 -30.83
CA ARG A 436 29.82 17.59 -30.34
C ARG A 436 30.04 16.13 -29.98
N VAL A 437 29.23 15.66 -29.05
CA VAL A 437 29.21 14.28 -28.63
C VAL A 437 27.80 13.75 -28.82
N LYS A 438 27.68 12.66 -29.58
CA LYS A 438 26.46 11.88 -29.68
C LYS A 438 26.56 10.70 -28.73
N ALA A 439 25.69 10.66 -27.73
CA ALA A 439 25.59 9.55 -26.79
C ALA A 439 24.31 8.74 -27.11
N ARG A 440 24.48 7.48 -27.49
CA ARG A 440 23.38 6.54 -27.74
C ARG A 440 23.29 5.56 -26.58
N TYR A 441 22.10 5.39 -26.03
CA TYR A 441 21.84 4.54 -24.87
C TYR A 441 21.02 3.33 -25.30
N GLY A 442 21.51 2.14 -24.95
CA GLY A 442 20.91 0.88 -25.37
C GLY A 442 20.65 -0.08 -24.21
N VAL A 443 19.76 -1.01 -24.48
CA VAL A 443 19.49 -2.19 -23.65
C VAL A 443 20.15 -3.38 -24.35
N ASP A 444 20.88 -4.21 -23.61
CA ASP A 444 21.36 -5.49 -24.16
C ASP A 444 20.16 -6.42 -24.31
N VAL A 445 19.93 -6.94 -25.51
CA VAL A 445 18.82 -7.86 -25.75
C VAL A 445 19.35 -9.26 -25.49
N LEU A 446 19.01 -9.81 -24.32
CA LEU A 446 19.25 -11.23 -24.03
C LEU A 446 18.35 -12.09 -24.91
N ASP A 447 18.83 -12.43 -26.11
CA ASP A 447 18.32 -13.56 -26.88
C ASP A 447 19.36 -14.69 -26.81
N ALA A 448 19.01 -15.79 -26.15
CA ALA A 448 19.91 -16.91 -25.87
C ALA A 448 20.44 -17.61 -27.15
N ASN A 449 19.87 -17.31 -28.33
CA ASN A 449 20.20 -17.96 -29.59
C ASN A 449 20.66 -17.00 -30.71
N GLN A 450 20.93 -15.72 -30.42
CA GLN A 450 21.43 -14.75 -31.42
C GLN A 450 22.68 -13.98 -30.93
N PRO A 451 23.55 -13.48 -31.84
CA PRO A 451 24.64 -12.58 -31.44
C PRO A 451 24.07 -11.33 -30.76
N ARG A 452 24.71 -10.91 -29.67
CA ARG A 452 24.30 -9.76 -28.85
C ARG A 452 24.24 -8.51 -29.72
N GLU A 453 23.04 -8.00 -29.98
CA GLU A 453 22.83 -6.76 -30.74
C GLU A 453 22.17 -5.72 -29.82
N ALA A 454 22.89 -4.64 -29.53
CA ALA A 454 22.40 -3.59 -28.66
C ALA A 454 21.27 -2.81 -29.33
N ARG A 455 20.08 -2.79 -28.71
CA ARG A 455 18.97 -1.97 -29.19
C ARG A 455 19.03 -0.60 -28.54
N PHE A 456 19.37 0.42 -29.34
CA PHE A 456 19.41 1.81 -28.87
C PHE A 456 18.01 2.39 -28.75
N VAL A 457 17.68 2.93 -27.58
CA VAL A 457 16.35 3.49 -27.26
C VAL A 457 16.35 5.02 -27.20
N SER A 458 17.53 5.65 -27.20
CA SER A 458 17.68 7.10 -27.19
C SER A 458 19.04 7.55 -27.68
N GLU A 459 19.07 8.76 -28.25
CA GLU A 459 20.28 9.47 -28.66
C GLU A 459 20.25 10.90 -28.10
N ARG A 460 21.41 11.37 -27.66
CA ARG A 460 21.63 12.74 -27.18
C ARG A 460 22.80 13.36 -27.90
N THR A 461 22.63 14.59 -28.36
CA THR A 461 23.73 15.37 -28.94
C THR A 461 24.03 16.55 -28.03
N PHE A 462 25.27 16.62 -27.56
CA PHE A 462 25.79 17.73 -26.77
C PHE A 462 26.78 18.49 -27.63
N GLU A 463 26.54 19.77 -27.91
CA GLU A 463 27.43 20.60 -28.73
C GLU A 463 28.04 21.73 -27.88
N TRP A 464 29.34 21.97 -28.03
CA TRP A 464 30.02 23.05 -27.32
C TRP A 464 31.10 23.72 -28.18
N THR A 465 31.61 24.85 -27.69
CA THR A 465 32.75 25.56 -28.28
C THR A 465 33.98 25.31 -27.38
N PRO A 466 35.05 24.66 -27.87
CA PRO A 466 36.18 24.22 -27.04
C PRO A 466 36.94 25.32 -26.25
N THR A 467 36.76 26.59 -26.59
CA THR A 467 37.38 27.73 -25.89
C THR A 467 36.85 27.96 -24.46
N SER A 468 35.76 27.29 -24.06
CA SER A 468 35.21 27.36 -22.70
C SER A 468 35.87 26.42 -21.68
N ILE A 469 36.77 25.52 -22.11
CA ILE A 469 37.37 24.50 -21.23
C ILE A 469 38.60 25.07 -20.51
N ARG A 470 38.39 25.99 -19.56
CA ARG A 470 39.39 26.31 -18.52
C ARG A 470 38.76 26.05 -17.16
N GLY A 471 38.99 24.85 -16.64
CA GLY A 471 38.40 24.35 -15.39
C GLY A 471 37.29 23.32 -15.66
N ALA A 472 36.93 22.55 -14.61
CA ALA A 472 35.84 21.60 -14.67
C ALA A 472 34.51 22.34 -14.81
N THR A 473 34.07 22.57 -16.04
CA THR A 473 32.75 23.13 -16.35
C THR A 473 31.78 22.01 -16.64
N ASP A 474 30.72 21.90 -15.84
CA ASP A 474 29.50 21.19 -16.22
C ASP A 474 28.84 21.95 -17.39
N LEU A 475 28.53 21.23 -18.47
CA LEU A 475 27.87 21.75 -19.67
C LEU A 475 26.46 21.18 -19.83
#